data_AF-A0A1G4YTY1-F1
#
_entry.id   AF-A0A1G4YTY1-F1
#
_cell.length_a   1.000
_cell.length_b   1.000
_cell.length_c   1.000
_cell.angle_alpha   90.00
_cell.angle_beta   90.00
_cell.angle_gamma   90.00
#
_symmetry.space_group_name_H-M   'P 1'
#
loop_
_entity.id
_entity.type
_entity.pdbx_description
1 polymer ?
#
loop_
_entity_poly.entity_id
_entity_poly.type
_entity_poly.pdbx_seq_one_letter_code
_entity_poly.pdbx_strand_id
1 'polypeptide(L)'
;MTDRENNPYKFYREIVEPMYAELLRQGIKLESVTEKNTKALNALARADSKDSQNAQSDYEIAFWFIVDAGFDVAQKIAVNLSSQANEILSDKEKTKWCARAPKEKVTEEYKNALKAFEAATEKATISTPSEREAAVYLFKEAATAYKVWIDLFDPELLEDFKYFHLKNAVRIHGVGFIVGVLASVTAAFIMM
;
A
#
# COMPACT_ATOMS: atom_id res chain seq x y z
N MET A 1 -26.58 8.74 5.74
CA MET A 1 -25.48 7.83 6.06
C MET A 1 -24.74 8.35 7.27
N THR A 2 -24.57 7.52 8.29
CA THR A 2 -23.80 7.88 9.49
C THR A 2 -22.29 7.81 9.22
N ASP A 3 -21.45 8.45 10.04
CA ASP A 3 -19.99 8.42 9.87
C ASP A 3 -19.44 6.98 9.82
N ARG A 4 -20.05 6.05 10.57
CA ARG A 4 -19.62 4.64 10.61
C ARG A 4 -19.94 3.85 9.34
N GLU A 5 -21.03 4.17 8.65
CA GLU A 5 -21.40 3.56 7.35
C GLU A 5 -20.45 4.00 6.24
N ASN A 6 -19.94 5.23 6.31
CA ASN A 6 -19.04 5.79 5.30
C ASN A 6 -17.57 5.39 5.50
N ASN A 7 -17.16 5.06 6.73
CA ASN A 7 -15.77 4.73 7.07
C ASN A 7 -15.15 3.62 6.19
N PRO A 8 -15.81 2.46 5.96
CA PRO A 8 -15.33 1.42 5.05
C PRO A 8 -14.97 1.96 3.66
N TYR A 9 -15.90 2.69 3.04
CA TYR A 9 -15.74 3.21 1.68
C TYR A 9 -14.71 4.33 1.59
N LYS A 10 -14.64 5.19 2.59
CA LYS A 10 -13.68 6.29 2.64
C LYS A 10 -12.26 5.75 2.79
N PHE A 11 -12.02 4.88 3.77
CA PHE A 11 -10.69 4.32 4.01
C PHE A 11 -10.20 3.48 2.83
N TYR A 12 -11.09 2.70 2.20
CA TYR A 12 -10.74 1.95 1.00
C TYR A 12 -10.25 2.87 -0.13
N ARG A 13 -11.03 3.91 -0.48
CA ARG A 13 -10.71 4.81 -1.60
C ARG A 13 -9.48 5.68 -1.34
N GLU A 14 -9.30 6.16 -0.11
CA GLU A 14 -8.21 7.09 0.22
C GLU A 14 -6.88 6.38 0.49
N ILE A 15 -6.91 5.13 0.95
CA ILE A 15 -5.72 4.41 1.43
C ILE A 15 -5.51 3.11 0.66
N VAL A 16 -6.44 2.16 0.76
CA VAL A 16 -6.23 0.77 0.30
C VAL A 16 -6.10 0.70 -1.22
N GLU A 17 -7.04 1.29 -1.95
CA GLU A 17 -7.09 1.28 -3.42
C GLU A 17 -5.82 1.87 -4.07
N PRO A 18 -5.39 3.11 -3.75
CA PRO A 18 -4.21 3.69 -4.40
C PRO A 18 -2.92 2.93 -4.08
N MET A 19 -2.77 2.44 -2.84
CA MET A 19 -1.57 1.68 -2.46
C MET A 19 -1.58 0.28 -3.10
N TYR A 20 -2.72 -0.38 -3.19
CA TYR A 20 -2.80 -1.69 -3.83
C TYR A 20 -2.58 -1.59 -5.35
N ALA A 21 -3.10 -0.53 -5.98
CA ALA A 21 -2.81 -0.24 -7.39
C ALA A 21 -1.30 -0.07 -7.65
N GLU A 22 -0.56 0.51 -6.71
CA GLU A 22 0.89 0.61 -6.80
C GLU A 22 1.59 -0.77 -6.75
N LEU A 23 1.19 -1.64 -5.81
CA LEU A 23 1.74 -3.01 -5.75
C LEU A 23 1.46 -3.79 -7.04
N LEU A 24 0.25 -3.67 -7.59
CA LEU A 24 -0.12 -4.31 -8.84
C LEU A 24 0.73 -3.81 -10.01
N ARG A 25 1.06 -2.51 -10.07
CA ARG A 25 2.00 -1.96 -11.05
C ARG A 25 3.42 -2.54 -10.89
N GLN A 26 3.78 -3.00 -9.70
CA GLN A 26 5.05 -3.71 -9.47
C GLN A 26 4.94 -5.21 -9.78
N GLY A 27 3.81 -5.69 -10.29
CA GLY A 27 3.57 -7.11 -10.52
C GLY A 27 3.35 -7.91 -9.23
N ILE A 28 3.11 -7.24 -8.09
CA ILE A 28 2.91 -7.88 -6.79
C ILE A 28 1.41 -7.97 -6.53
N LYS A 29 0.90 -9.21 -6.48
CA LYS A 29 -0.48 -9.51 -6.11
C LYS A 29 -0.50 -10.11 -4.70
N LEU A 30 -1.39 -9.61 -3.85
CA LEU A 30 -1.61 -10.14 -2.51
C LEU A 30 -2.97 -10.85 -2.48
N GLU A 31 -2.96 -12.18 -2.44
CA GLU A 31 -4.20 -12.98 -2.38
C GLU A 31 -5.02 -12.62 -1.13
N SER A 32 -4.34 -12.37 -0.01
CA SER A 32 -4.93 -11.96 1.26
C SER A 32 -5.78 -10.68 1.15
N VAL A 33 -5.40 -9.72 0.29
CA VAL A 33 -6.17 -8.49 0.04
C VAL A 33 -7.48 -8.80 -0.68
N THR A 34 -7.43 -9.72 -1.65
CA THR A 34 -8.62 -10.14 -2.41
C THR A 34 -9.62 -10.86 -1.51
N GLU A 35 -9.14 -11.76 -0.65
CA GLU A 35 -9.97 -12.47 0.34
C GLU A 35 -10.61 -11.51 1.34
N LYS A 36 -9.83 -10.57 1.89
CA LYS A 36 -10.32 -9.59 2.86
C LYS A 36 -11.35 -8.64 2.25
N ASN A 37 -11.10 -8.13 1.03
CA ASN A 37 -12.08 -7.32 0.30
C ASN A 37 -13.38 -8.11 0.04
N THR A 38 -13.29 -9.39 -0.28
CA THR A 38 -14.48 -10.24 -0.48
C THR A 38 -15.29 -10.37 0.82
N LYS A 39 -14.61 -10.57 1.96
CA LYS A 39 -15.27 -10.61 3.28
C LYS A 39 -15.91 -9.27 3.64
N ALA A 40 -15.25 -8.15 3.33
CA ALA A 40 -15.80 -6.82 3.52
C ALA A 40 -17.05 -6.58 2.66
N LEU A 41 -17.01 -6.92 1.38
CA LEU A 41 -18.16 -6.79 0.47
C LEU A 41 -19.36 -7.63 0.95
N ASN A 42 -19.13 -8.86 1.39
CA ASN A 42 -20.19 -9.70 1.95
C ASN A 42 -20.79 -9.09 3.22
N ALA A 43 -20.00 -8.41 4.04
CA ALA A 43 -20.51 -7.71 5.23
C ALA A 43 -21.32 -6.46 4.84
N LEU A 44 -20.84 -5.65 3.89
CA LEU A 44 -21.58 -4.50 3.37
C LEU A 44 -22.92 -4.91 2.74
N ALA A 45 -22.94 -5.98 1.95
CA ALA A 45 -24.16 -6.51 1.33
C ALA A 45 -25.19 -6.96 2.37
N ARG A 46 -24.75 -7.52 3.51
CA ARG A 46 -25.65 -7.85 4.63
C ARG A 46 -26.15 -6.60 5.33
N ALA A 47 -25.29 -5.61 5.56
CA ALA A 47 -25.66 -4.35 6.18
C ALA A 47 -26.72 -3.58 5.37
N ASP A 48 -26.58 -3.57 4.04
CA ASP A 48 -27.47 -2.87 3.11
C ASP A 48 -28.79 -3.63 2.84
N SER A 49 -28.93 -4.86 3.34
CA SER A 49 -30.17 -5.64 3.21
C SER A 49 -31.25 -5.14 4.18
N LYS A 50 -32.51 -5.04 3.70
CA LYS A 50 -33.64 -4.46 4.44
C LYS A 50 -34.02 -5.18 5.74
N ASP A 51 -33.46 -6.37 6.01
CA ASP A 51 -33.72 -7.19 7.19
C ASP A 51 -32.59 -7.16 8.24
N SER A 52 -31.55 -6.34 8.05
CA SER A 52 -30.41 -6.34 8.97
C SER A 52 -30.73 -5.64 10.30
N GLN A 53 -31.17 -6.43 11.29
CA GLN A 53 -31.25 -5.99 12.69
C GLN A 53 -29.87 -5.57 13.26
N ASN A 54 -28.77 -5.91 12.57
CA ASN A 54 -27.39 -5.71 13.02
C ASN A 54 -26.53 -4.92 12.03
N ALA A 55 -27.12 -4.07 11.17
CA ALA A 55 -26.41 -3.36 10.10
C ALA A 55 -25.14 -2.65 10.60
N GLN A 56 -25.20 -2.03 11.78
CA GLN A 56 -24.07 -1.37 12.41
C GLN A 56 -22.88 -2.30 12.70
N SER A 57 -23.15 -3.52 13.15
CA SER A 57 -22.12 -4.54 13.40
C SER A 57 -21.51 -5.05 12.09
N ASP A 58 -22.31 -5.20 11.04
CA ASP A 58 -21.82 -5.59 9.72
C ASP A 58 -20.93 -4.50 9.08
N TYR A 59 -21.25 -3.21 9.23
CA TYR A 59 -20.35 -2.13 8.78
C TYR A 59 -19.02 -2.12 9.54
N GLU A 60 -19.02 -2.41 10.85
CA GLU A 60 -17.79 -2.53 11.64
C GLU A 60 -16.94 -3.73 11.21
N ILE A 61 -17.56 -4.86 10.91
CA ILE A 61 -16.88 -6.04 10.34
C ILE A 61 -16.28 -5.70 8.98
N ALA A 62 -17.04 -5.02 8.11
CA ALA A 62 -16.53 -4.57 6.82
C ALA A 62 -15.33 -3.64 6.97
N PHE A 63 -15.41 -2.66 7.88
CA PHE A 63 -14.32 -1.74 8.16
C PHE A 63 -13.06 -2.49 8.61
N TRP A 64 -13.21 -3.46 9.51
CA TRP A 64 -12.08 -4.23 10.01
C TRP A 64 -11.35 -5.00 8.89
N PHE A 65 -12.09 -5.67 8.01
CA PHE A 65 -11.47 -6.36 6.87
C PHE A 65 -10.78 -5.41 5.88
N ILE A 66 -11.33 -4.21 5.68
CA ILE A 66 -10.69 -3.19 4.83
C ILE A 66 -9.42 -2.64 5.47
N VAL A 67 -9.43 -2.37 6.77
CA VAL A 67 -8.24 -1.94 7.52
C VAL A 67 -7.15 -3.01 7.45
N ASP A 68 -7.53 -4.27 7.65
CA ASP A 68 -6.62 -5.41 7.54
C ASP A 68 -6.02 -5.54 6.13
N ALA A 69 -6.80 -5.29 5.08
CA ALA A 69 -6.30 -5.27 3.72
C ALA A 69 -5.32 -4.10 3.50
N GLY A 70 -5.65 -2.91 4.04
CA GLY A 70 -4.77 -1.74 4.02
C GLY A 70 -3.45 -2.00 4.73
N PHE A 71 -3.48 -2.70 5.85
CA PHE A 71 -2.30 -3.09 6.61
C PHE A 71 -1.36 -3.98 5.79
N ASP A 72 -1.87 -5.07 5.20
CA ASP A 72 -1.08 -5.98 4.36
C ASP A 72 -0.39 -5.21 3.21
N VAL A 73 -1.14 -4.32 2.55
CA VAL A 73 -0.64 -3.52 1.44
C VAL A 73 0.43 -2.55 1.90
N ALA A 74 0.15 -1.75 2.93
CA ALA A 74 1.06 -0.71 3.41
C ALA A 74 2.36 -1.30 3.95
N GLN A 75 2.27 -2.37 4.74
CA GLN A 75 3.42 -3.09 5.23
C GLN A 75 4.26 -3.66 4.07
N LYS A 76 3.63 -4.28 3.07
CA LYS A 76 4.35 -4.86 1.93
C LYS A 76 5.13 -3.80 1.14
N ILE A 77 4.52 -2.64 0.89
CA ILE A 77 5.19 -1.52 0.19
C ILE A 77 6.38 -1.04 1.02
N ALA A 78 6.18 -0.75 2.31
CA ALA A 78 7.23 -0.22 3.18
C ALA A 78 8.42 -1.19 3.31
N VAL A 79 8.15 -2.50 3.47
CA VAL A 79 9.19 -3.54 3.53
C VAL A 79 9.97 -3.63 2.22
N ASN A 80 9.28 -3.60 1.08
CA ASN A 80 9.94 -3.65 -0.22
C ASN A 80 10.86 -2.43 -0.43
N LEU A 81 10.40 -1.23 -0.09
CA LEU A 81 11.19 0.00 -0.23
C LEU A 81 12.38 0.03 0.75
N SER A 82 12.17 -0.45 1.99
CA SER A 82 13.26 -0.62 2.96
C SER A 82 14.33 -1.60 2.44
N SER A 83 13.91 -2.71 1.83
CA SER A 83 14.83 -3.66 1.20
C SER A 83 15.62 -3.03 0.05
N GLN A 84 14.96 -2.23 -0.80
CA GLN A 84 15.64 -1.50 -1.89
C GLN A 84 16.67 -0.51 -1.33
N ALA A 85 16.30 0.21 -0.27
CA ALA A 85 17.22 1.14 0.38
C ALA A 85 18.45 0.45 0.96
N ASN A 86 18.26 -0.70 1.60
CA ASN A 86 19.37 -1.51 2.11
C ASN A 86 20.27 -2.03 0.98
N GLU A 87 19.71 -2.40 -0.17
CA GLU A 87 20.49 -2.86 -1.32
C GLU A 87 21.37 -1.73 -1.87
N ILE A 88 20.81 -0.53 -2.07
CA ILE A 88 21.57 0.66 -2.48
C ILE A 88 22.72 0.91 -1.50
N LEU A 89 22.42 0.98 -0.20
CA LEU A 89 23.41 1.26 0.85
C LEU A 89 24.50 0.19 0.99
N SER A 90 24.23 -1.04 0.57
CA SER A 90 25.21 -2.13 0.62
C SER A 90 26.36 -1.93 -0.38
N ASP A 91 26.13 -1.18 -1.47
CA ASP A 91 27.15 -0.78 -2.44
C ASP A 91 27.58 0.68 -2.21
N LYS A 92 28.63 0.86 -1.41
CA LYS A 92 29.14 2.18 -1.02
C LYS A 92 29.66 3.01 -2.19
N GLU A 93 30.22 2.37 -3.22
CA GLU A 93 30.70 3.06 -4.42
C GLU A 93 29.51 3.55 -5.23
N LYS A 94 28.56 2.67 -5.58
CA LYS A 94 27.37 3.09 -6.34
C LYS A 94 26.53 4.10 -5.58
N THR A 95 26.35 3.97 -4.27
CA THR A 95 25.64 4.97 -3.45
C THR A 95 26.23 6.38 -3.63
N LYS A 96 27.57 6.49 -3.65
CA LYS A 96 28.25 7.78 -3.79
C LYS A 96 28.10 8.37 -5.19
N TRP A 97 28.16 7.53 -6.22
CA TRP A 97 28.10 7.97 -7.62
C TRP A 97 26.68 8.19 -8.14
N CYS A 98 25.69 7.49 -7.59
CA CYS A 98 24.29 7.54 -8.05
C CYS A 98 23.47 8.61 -7.31
N ALA A 99 23.95 9.15 -6.20
CA ALA A 99 23.23 10.19 -5.46
C ALA A 99 23.27 11.53 -6.21
N ARG A 100 22.09 12.10 -6.50
CA ARG A 100 21.92 13.44 -7.07
C ARG A 100 21.90 14.54 -6.00
N ALA A 101 21.82 14.16 -4.73
CA ALA A 101 21.76 15.05 -3.59
C ALA A 101 23.05 15.03 -2.75
N PRO A 102 23.34 16.09 -1.97
CA PRO A 102 24.44 16.09 -1.01
C PRO A 102 24.35 14.93 -0.02
N LYS A 103 25.50 14.41 0.41
CA LYS A 103 25.63 13.26 1.32
C LYS A 103 24.84 13.45 2.62
N GLU A 104 24.83 14.67 3.14
CA GLU A 104 24.13 15.05 4.37
C GLU A 104 22.62 14.81 4.20
N LYS A 105 22.05 15.28 3.09
CA LYS A 105 20.63 15.10 2.77
C LYS A 105 20.27 13.63 2.59
N VAL A 106 21.10 12.86 1.87
CA VAL A 106 20.91 11.41 1.70
C VAL A 106 20.90 10.69 3.06
N THR A 107 21.79 11.10 3.98
CA THR A 107 21.88 10.49 5.31
C THR A 107 20.70 10.86 6.21
N GLU A 108 20.27 12.12 6.17
CA GLU A 108 19.16 12.63 6.97
C GLU A 108 17.83 11.98 6.55
N GLU A 109 17.53 11.97 5.25
CA GLU A 109 16.29 11.39 4.74
C GLU A 109 16.24 9.87 4.96
N TYR A 110 17.39 9.18 4.92
CA TYR A 110 17.44 7.75 5.27
C TYR A 110 17.08 7.53 6.74
N LYS A 111 17.65 8.33 7.65
CA LYS A 111 17.35 8.24 9.08
C LYS A 111 15.88 8.51 9.37
N ASN A 112 15.29 9.48 8.67
CA ASN A 112 13.86 9.78 8.77
C ASN A 112 13.01 8.59 8.33
N ALA A 113 13.34 7.99 7.18
CA ALA A 113 12.64 6.82 6.67
C ALA A 113 12.77 5.60 7.61
N LEU A 114 13.98 5.35 8.12
CA LEU A 114 14.24 4.27 9.07
C LEU A 114 13.44 4.45 10.37
N LYS A 115 13.45 5.65 10.94
CA LYS A 115 12.70 5.96 12.16
C LYS A 115 11.19 5.76 11.97
N ALA A 116 10.64 6.22 10.84
CA ALA A 116 9.22 6.01 10.51
C ALA A 116 8.89 4.52 10.37
N PHE A 117 9.77 3.74 9.75
CA PHE A 117 9.60 2.29 9.58
C PHE A 117 9.68 1.52 10.90
N GLU A 118 10.62 1.87 11.79
CA GLU A 118 10.73 1.30 13.13
C GLU A 118 9.46 1.56 13.95
N ALA A 119 8.96 2.80 13.93
CA ALA A 119 7.70 3.16 14.60
C ALA A 119 6.49 2.38 14.06
N ALA A 120 6.41 2.20 12.74
CA ALA A 120 5.37 1.40 12.11
C ALA A 120 5.44 -0.08 12.52
N THR A 121 6.65 -0.63 12.60
CA THR A 121 6.90 -2.03 12.98
C THR A 121 6.57 -2.29 14.45
N GLU A 122 6.87 -1.35 15.35
CA GLU A 122 6.47 -1.44 16.76
C GLU A 122 4.94 -1.53 16.90
N LYS A 123 4.20 -0.73 16.13
CA LYS A 123 2.73 -0.71 16.10
C LYS A 123 2.09 -1.90 15.38
N ALA A 124 2.86 -2.70 14.63
CA ALA A 124 2.37 -3.87 13.90
C ALA A 124 1.92 -5.04 14.80
N THR A 125 2.29 -5.04 16.09
CA THR A 125 2.06 -6.16 17.02
C THR A 125 0.67 -6.17 17.67
N ILE A 126 -0.25 -5.30 17.22
CA ILE A 126 -1.44 -4.92 17.98
C ILE A 126 -2.75 -5.46 17.33
N SER A 127 -3.78 -5.68 18.16
CA SER A 127 -4.96 -6.50 17.84
C SER A 127 -6.28 -5.76 17.60
N THR A 128 -6.44 -4.47 17.93
CA THR A 128 -7.72 -3.77 17.69
C THR A 128 -7.79 -3.10 16.31
N PRO A 129 -9.00 -2.92 15.73
CA PRO A 129 -9.16 -2.26 14.43
C PRO A 129 -8.60 -0.83 14.35
N SER A 130 -8.80 -0.01 15.39
CA SER A 130 -8.29 1.37 15.43
C SER A 130 -6.76 1.42 15.52
N GLU A 131 -6.16 0.47 16.23
CA GLU A 131 -4.70 0.39 16.33
C GLU A 131 -4.08 -0.13 15.04
N ARG A 132 -4.73 -1.09 14.36
CA ARG A 132 -4.34 -1.50 13.01
C ARG A 132 -4.46 -0.36 12.01
N GLU A 133 -5.53 0.42 12.07
CA GLU A 133 -5.71 1.61 11.24
C GLU A 133 -4.53 2.59 11.42
N ALA A 134 -4.18 2.90 12.66
CA ALA A 134 -3.02 3.74 12.97
C ALA A 134 -1.71 3.14 12.41
N ALA A 135 -1.53 1.83 12.50
CA ALA A 135 -0.38 1.15 11.91
C ALA A 135 -0.34 1.27 10.37
N VAL A 136 -1.50 1.23 9.69
CA VAL A 136 -1.57 1.48 8.23
C VAL A 136 -1.01 2.85 7.88
N TYR A 137 -1.43 3.90 8.62
CA TYR A 137 -0.93 5.26 8.38
C TYR A 137 0.57 5.38 8.62
N LEU A 138 1.11 4.74 9.66
CA LEU A 138 2.55 4.74 9.93
C LEU A 138 3.35 4.00 8.84
N PHE A 139 2.85 2.85 8.35
CA PHE A 139 3.50 2.18 7.23
C PHE A 139 3.41 2.99 5.92
N LYS A 140 2.31 3.71 5.69
CA LYS A 140 2.18 4.65 4.56
C LYS A 140 3.17 5.81 4.68
N GLU A 141 3.37 6.36 5.87
CA GLU A 141 4.36 7.39 6.14
C GLU A 141 5.78 6.87 5.89
N ALA A 142 6.13 5.69 6.42
CA ALA A 142 7.41 5.05 6.19
C ALA A 142 7.67 4.79 4.69
N ALA A 143 6.67 4.28 3.97
CA ALA A 143 6.74 4.09 2.52
C ALA A 143 6.98 5.42 1.78
N THR A 144 6.33 6.50 2.21
CA THR A 144 6.51 7.83 1.62
C THR A 144 7.93 8.35 1.87
N ALA A 145 8.43 8.22 3.09
CA ALA A 145 9.79 8.63 3.45
C ALA A 145 10.86 7.85 2.65
N TYR A 146 10.69 6.53 2.49
CA TYR A 146 11.61 5.75 1.66
C TYR A 146 11.55 6.14 0.18
N LYS A 147 10.37 6.46 -0.37
CA LYS A 147 10.27 6.96 -1.76
C LYS A 147 11.03 8.27 -1.94
N VAL A 148 10.82 9.22 -1.03
CA VAL A 148 11.55 10.50 -1.03
C VAL A 148 13.06 10.28 -0.98
N TRP A 149 13.51 9.32 -0.18
CA TRP A 149 14.92 8.96 -0.10
C TRP A 149 15.43 8.30 -1.39
N ILE A 150 14.69 7.35 -1.98
CA ILE A 150 15.05 6.69 -3.24
C ILE A 150 15.11 7.71 -4.39
N ASP A 151 14.21 8.70 -4.41
CA ASP A 151 14.17 9.76 -5.42
C ASP A 151 15.39 10.71 -5.37
N LEU A 152 16.24 10.62 -4.33
CA LEU A 152 17.54 11.31 -4.29
C LEU A 152 18.58 10.66 -5.21
N PHE A 153 18.33 9.45 -5.70
CA PHE A 153 19.25 8.71 -6.55
C PHE A 153 18.82 8.76 -8.02
N ASP A 154 19.81 8.64 -8.90
CA ASP A 154 19.57 8.52 -10.33
C ASP A 154 19.07 7.11 -10.67
N PRO A 155 17.81 6.95 -11.15
CA PRO A 155 17.29 5.64 -11.51
C PRO A 155 18.06 4.98 -12.66
N GLU A 156 18.68 5.74 -13.56
CA GLU A 156 19.47 5.20 -14.69
C GLU A 156 20.79 4.59 -14.19
N LEU A 157 21.38 5.19 -13.16
CA LEU A 157 22.61 4.67 -12.54
C LEU A 157 22.34 3.55 -11.54
N LEU A 158 21.08 3.39 -11.11
CA LEU A 158 20.62 2.30 -10.26
C LEU A 158 20.06 1.11 -11.06
N GLU A 159 20.11 1.12 -12.39
CA GLU A 159 19.50 0.06 -13.22
C GLU A 159 20.02 -1.35 -12.88
N ASP A 160 21.30 -1.49 -12.51
CA ASP A 160 21.92 -2.76 -12.13
C ASP A 160 21.31 -3.42 -10.87
N PHE A 161 20.57 -2.65 -10.06
CA PHE A 161 19.90 -3.19 -8.88
C PHE A 161 18.62 -3.92 -9.28
N LYS A 162 18.41 -5.10 -8.70
CA LYS A 162 17.38 -6.07 -9.12
C LYS A 162 15.97 -5.48 -9.20
N TYR A 163 15.67 -4.49 -8.35
CA TYR A 163 14.36 -3.86 -8.26
C TYR A 163 14.15 -2.64 -9.19
N PHE A 164 15.22 -2.06 -9.76
CA PHE A 164 15.11 -0.94 -10.71
C PHE A 164 14.86 -1.40 -12.14
N HIS A 165 15.33 -2.61 -12.51
CA HIS A 165 14.94 -3.28 -13.76
C HIS A 165 13.42 -3.46 -13.90
N LEU A 166 12.69 -3.62 -12.79
CA LEU A 166 11.24 -3.86 -12.81
C LEU A 166 10.44 -2.68 -13.38
N LYS A 167 10.99 -1.45 -13.33
CA LYS A 167 10.36 -0.26 -13.94
C LYS A 167 10.30 -0.36 -15.47
N ASN A 168 11.24 -1.06 -16.11
CA ASN A 168 11.31 -1.15 -17.57
C ASN A 168 10.54 -2.35 -18.17
N ALA A 169 10.29 -3.43 -17.41
CA ALA A 169 9.50 -4.57 -17.92
C ALA A 169 7.98 -4.32 -17.89
N VAL A 170 7.49 -3.50 -16.96
CA VAL A 170 6.03 -3.26 -16.79
C VAL A 170 5.45 -2.32 -17.85
N ARG A 171 6.27 -1.47 -18.49
CA ARG A 171 5.81 -0.49 -19.47
C ARG A 171 5.14 -1.12 -20.70
N ILE A 172 5.37 -2.42 -20.96
CA ILE A 172 4.89 -3.08 -22.19
C ILE A 172 3.66 -4.00 -21.92
N HIS A 173 3.38 -4.43 -20.69
CA HIS A 173 2.31 -5.44 -20.45
C HIS A 173 1.21 -5.03 -19.46
N GLY A 174 1.40 -3.97 -18.64
CA GLY A 174 0.45 -3.61 -17.57
C GLY A 174 -0.75 -2.75 -17.97
N VAL A 175 -0.67 -2.03 -19.09
CA VAL A 175 -1.73 -1.06 -19.49
C VAL A 175 -2.96 -1.78 -20.06
N GLY A 176 -2.79 -2.94 -20.71
CA GLY A 176 -3.91 -3.70 -21.28
C GLY A 176 -4.76 -4.45 -20.25
N PHE A 177 -4.15 -4.93 -19.16
CA PHE A 177 -4.86 -5.81 -18.20
C PHE A 177 -5.60 -5.04 -17.11
N ILE A 178 -5.05 -3.92 -16.62
CA ILE A 178 -5.66 -3.12 -15.55
C ILE A 178 -6.94 -2.41 -16.05
N VAL A 179 -6.96 -1.96 -17.31
CA VAL A 179 -8.17 -1.38 -17.92
C VAL A 179 -9.25 -2.44 -18.12
N GLY A 180 -8.89 -3.67 -18.50
CA GLY A 180 -9.85 -4.77 -18.71
C GLY A 180 -10.53 -5.29 -17.44
N VAL A 181 -9.82 -5.32 -16.31
CA VAL A 181 -10.37 -5.79 -15.03
C VAL A 181 -11.23 -4.70 -14.36
N LEU A 182 -10.84 -3.42 -14.43
CA LEU A 182 -11.66 -2.33 -13.90
C LEU A 182 -12.92 -2.07 -14.73
N ALA A 183 -12.85 -2.20 -16.05
CA ALA A 183 -14.01 -2.05 -16.93
C ALA A 183 -15.04 -3.18 -16.75
N SER A 184 -14.62 -4.41 -16.47
CA SER A 184 -15.56 -5.53 -16.29
C SER A 184 -16.30 -5.47 -14.94
N VAL A 185 -15.64 -5.03 -13.87
CA VAL A 185 -16.28 -4.84 -12.56
C VAL A 185 -17.24 -3.65 -12.57
N THR A 186 -16.87 -2.54 -13.22
CA THR A 186 -17.75 -1.36 -13.33
C THR A 186 -18.93 -1.60 -14.30
N ALA A 187 -18.73 -2.30 -15.42
CA ALA A 187 -19.81 -2.65 -16.33
C ALA A 187 -20.84 -3.61 -15.70
N ALA A 188 -20.38 -4.56 -14.86
CA ALA A 188 -21.28 -5.46 -14.14
C ALA A 188 -22.17 -4.73 -13.11
N PHE A 189 -21.69 -3.64 -12.52
CA PHE A 189 -22.46 -2.82 -11.57
C PHE A 189 -23.43 -1.82 -12.23
N ILE A 190 -23.26 -1.50 -13.52
CA ILE A 190 -24.17 -0.60 -14.26
C ILE A 190 -25.29 -1.40 -14.97
N MET A 191 -25.10 -2.71 -15.19
CA MET A 191 -26.09 -3.58 -15.83
C MET A 191 -26.93 -4.44 -14.86
N MET A 192 -26.82 -4.24 -13.55
CA MET A 192 -27.70 -4.82 -12.53
C MET A 192 -28.53 -3.71 -11.86
#